data_AF-A0A1X6N6Q2-F1
#
_entry.id   AF-A0A1X6N6Q2-F1
#
_cell.length_a   1.000
_cell.length_b   1.000
_cell.length_c   1.000
_cell.angle_alpha   90.00
_cell.angle_beta   90.00
_cell.angle_gamma   90.00
#
_symmetry.space_group_name_H-M   'P 1'
#
loop_
_entity.id
_entity.type
_entity.pdbx_description
1 polymer ?
#
loop_
_entity_poly.entity_id
_entity_poly.type
_entity_poly.pdbx_seq_one_letter_code
_entity_poly.pdbx_strand_id
1 'polypeptide(L)'
;MSTPYSDSPQNTGYYPTSVPSYAQVQHQQSTPAASQAASTSAQPQAAQQLSRQATEEARKDRTLAEFLLMLDDYEPLIPNEVTDYYLQRVGFDCEDVRLKRLLSLAAQKFVSDIAADAYQHARIRANAAGGRVRAQPGPSSARVGLHSYITGTFNLNAVQDKTKTTLMMEDLSAALSEYGITSRKPEFYM
;
A
#
# COMPACT_ATOMS: atom_id res chain seq x y z
N MET A 1 -19.14 24.82 -57.06
CA MET A 1 -17.71 25.06 -56.85
C MET A 1 -17.10 23.78 -56.33
N SER A 2 -16.23 23.17 -57.11
CA SER A 2 -15.58 21.89 -56.83
C SER A 2 -14.07 22.14 -56.79
N THR A 3 -13.39 21.71 -55.73
CA THR A 3 -12.02 21.18 -55.78
C THR A 3 -11.76 20.25 -54.59
N PRO A 4 -11.37 18.99 -54.84
CA PRO A 4 -10.79 18.05 -53.87
C PRO A 4 -9.26 18.05 -53.95
N TYR A 5 -8.56 17.53 -52.93
CA TYR A 5 -7.17 16.95 -52.91
C TYR A 5 -6.72 16.85 -51.43
N SER A 6 -5.85 15.97 -50.95
CA SER A 6 -5.61 14.52 -51.04
C SER A 6 -4.62 14.18 -49.91
N ASP A 7 -4.62 12.92 -49.49
CA ASP A 7 -3.91 12.30 -48.35
C ASP A 7 -2.37 12.14 -48.54
N SER A 8 -1.59 12.11 -47.42
CA SER A 8 -0.40 11.25 -47.15
C SER A 8 0.52 11.75 -46.00
N PRO A 9 1.25 10.85 -45.29
CA PRO A 9 1.65 11.02 -43.87
C PRO A 9 3.15 11.28 -43.63
N GLN A 10 3.53 11.87 -42.48
CA GLN A 10 4.91 11.87 -41.99
C GLN A 10 5.02 11.65 -40.47
N ASN A 11 5.54 10.47 -40.16
CA ASN A 11 6.12 9.98 -38.92
C ASN A 11 7.49 10.65 -38.66
N THR A 12 7.75 11.19 -37.47
CA THR A 12 8.98 11.00 -36.65
C THR A 12 9.11 12.06 -35.55
N GLY A 13 9.43 11.62 -34.33
CA GLY A 13 9.75 12.52 -33.21
C GLY A 13 10.20 11.76 -31.97
N TYR A 14 11.34 11.07 -32.07
CA TYR A 14 12.05 10.43 -30.96
C TYR A 14 12.69 11.49 -30.05
N TYR A 15 12.55 11.34 -28.73
CA TYR A 15 13.37 12.04 -27.72
C TYR A 15 14.65 11.24 -27.44
N PRO A 16 15.82 11.89 -27.29
CA PRO A 16 16.93 11.33 -26.53
C PRO A 16 17.25 12.17 -25.28
N THR A 17 17.28 11.51 -24.13
CA THR A 17 17.90 12.00 -22.89
C THR A 17 19.36 11.56 -22.85
N SER A 18 20.30 12.52 -22.84
CA SER A 18 21.73 12.28 -22.61
C SER A 18 22.13 12.71 -21.19
N VAL A 19 22.80 11.81 -20.47
CA VAL A 19 23.45 12.05 -19.17
C VAL A 19 24.96 12.21 -19.41
N PRO A 20 25.63 13.22 -18.84
CA PRO A 20 27.08 13.39 -19.01
C PRO A 20 27.89 12.55 -18.01
N SER A 21 29.00 12.00 -18.52
CA SER A 21 30.04 11.24 -17.81
C SER A 21 31.30 12.10 -17.66
N TYR A 22 31.96 12.05 -16.49
CA TYR A 22 33.25 12.70 -16.27
C TYR A 22 34.31 11.68 -15.81
N ALA A 23 35.31 11.52 -16.67
CA ALA A 23 36.76 11.36 -16.49
C ALA A 23 37.34 10.49 -15.34
N GLN A 24 38.06 9.44 -15.76
CA GLN A 24 39.14 8.76 -15.04
C GLN A 24 40.49 9.05 -15.74
N VAL A 25 41.57 9.14 -14.95
CA VAL A 25 42.93 9.50 -15.40
C VAL A 25 43.78 8.23 -15.65
N GLN A 26 44.62 8.28 -16.68
CA GLN A 26 45.54 7.23 -17.17
C GLN A 26 46.79 7.05 -16.28
N HIS A 27 47.41 5.85 -16.32
CA HIS A 27 48.87 5.63 -16.40
C HIS A 27 49.17 4.32 -17.17
N GLN A 28 50.36 4.25 -17.79
CA GLN A 28 50.71 3.49 -19.01
C GLN A 28 51.85 2.45 -18.82
N GLN A 29 52.10 1.64 -19.88
CA GLN A 29 53.24 0.75 -20.23
C GLN A 29 53.11 -0.76 -19.84
N SER A 30 53.36 -1.81 -20.66
CA SER A 30 54.13 -2.02 -21.91
C SER A 30 53.65 -3.28 -22.71
N THR A 31 54.20 -3.47 -23.92
CA THR A 31 53.94 -4.39 -25.07
C THR A 31 54.28 -5.91 -24.93
N PRO A 32 53.98 -6.79 -25.94
CA PRO A 32 53.53 -8.19 -25.78
C PRO A 32 54.54 -9.30 -26.18
N ALA A 33 54.29 -10.55 -25.74
CA ALA A 33 54.80 -11.78 -26.36
C ALA A 33 53.83 -12.95 -26.13
N ALA A 34 53.68 -13.78 -27.17
CA ALA A 34 52.56 -14.69 -27.40
C ALA A 34 52.62 -16.05 -26.68
N SER A 35 51.45 -16.72 -26.71
CA SER A 35 51.21 -18.17 -26.66
C SER A 35 50.78 -18.74 -25.29
N GLN A 36 49.48 -19.04 -25.13
CA GLN A 36 49.00 -20.44 -25.11
C GLN A 36 47.51 -20.55 -24.72
N ALA A 37 46.81 -21.38 -25.50
CA ALA A 37 45.74 -22.30 -25.10
C ALA A 37 44.50 -21.79 -24.36
N ALA A 38 43.40 -21.76 -25.12
CA ALA A 38 42.09 -22.36 -24.79
C ALA A 38 41.62 -22.35 -23.32
N SER A 39 40.59 -21.55 -23.03
CA SER A 39 39.37 -22.06 -22.40
C SER A 39 38.23 -21.05 -22.51
N THR A 40 37.30 -21.38 -23.38
CA THR A 40 35.94 -20.86 -23.45
C THR A 40 35.26 -21.06 -22.09
N SER A 41 34.87 -19.97 -21.42
CA SER A 41 33.88 -20.00 -20.34
C SER A 41 32.87 -18.87 -20.53
N ALA A 42 32.12 -18.96 -21.63
CA ALA A 42 30.81 -18.33 -21.69
C ALA A 42 29.88 -19.12 -20.75
N GLN A 43 29.83 -18.70 -19.48
CA GLN A 43 28.86 -19.23 -18.52
C GLN A 43 27.43 -18.87 -18.95
N PRO A 44 26.47 -19.80 -18.88
CA PRO A 44 25.07 -19.52 -19.15
C PRO A 44 24.44 -18.82 -17.92
N GLN A 45 24.32 -17.49 -17.97
CA GLN A 45 23.71 -16.66 -16.91
C GLN A 45 22.22 -16.93 -16.65
N ALA A 46 21.56 -17.78 -17.45
CA ALA A 46 20.15 -18.15 -17.27
C ALA A 46 19.90 -19.23 -16.20
N ALA A 47 20.85 -20.14 -15.97
CA ALA A 47 20.66 -21.25 -15.02
C ALA A 47 20.74 -20.82 -13.54
N GLN A 48 21.43 -19.71 -13.26
CA GLN A 48 21.61 -19.18 -11.90
C GLN A 48 20.34 -18.50 -11.35
N GLN A 49 19.41 -18.07 -12.22
CA GLN A 49 18.17 -17.41 -11.79
C GLN A 49 17.13 -18.40 -11.28
N LEU A 50 17.02 -19.59 -11.91
CA LEU A 50 16.10 -20.64 -11.49
C LEU A 50 16.44 -21.21 -10.10
N SER A 51 17.73 -21.37 -9.80
CA SER A 51 18.19 -21.89 -8.49
C SER A 51 17.98 -20.90 -7.34
N ARG A 52 18.04 -19.59 -7.62
CA ARG A 52 17.73 -18.54 -6.63
C ARG A 52 16.24 -18.51 -6.29
N GLN A 53 15.36 -18.60 -7.30
CA GLN A 53 13.92 -18.70 -7.10
C GLN A 53 13.53 -19.95 -6.29
N ALA A 54 14.06 -21.12 -6.65
CA ALA A 54 13.79 -22.36 -5.91
C ALA A 54 14.24 -22.29 -4.43
N THR A 55 15.36 -21.60 -4.16
CA THR A 55 15.84 -21.42 -2.78
C THR A 55 14.93 -20.46 -1.99
N GLU A 56 14.37 -19.43 -2.64
CA GLU A 56 13.42 -18.51 -2.02
C GLU A 56 12.06 -19.17 -1.75
N GLU A 57 11.56 -19.99 -2.67
CA GLU A 57 10.34 -20.78 -2.48
C GLU A 57 10.50 -21.78 -1.33
N ALA A 58 11.61 -22.52 -1.28
CA ALA A 58 11.88 -23.45 -0.18
C ALA A 58 11.97 -22.72 1.19
N ARG A 59 12.47 -21.48 1.22
CA ARG A 59 12.45 -20.64 2.43
C ARG A 59 11.02 -20.25 2.80
N LYS A 60 10.19 -19.85 1.84
CA LYS A 60 8.77 -19.52 2.06
C LYS A 60 7.99 -20.72 2.56
N ASP A 61 8.20 -21.89 1.98
CA ASP A 61 7.55 -23.13 2.41
C ASP A 61 7.93 -23.52 3.84
N ARG A 62 9.22 -23.39 4.18
CA ARG A 62 9.67 -23.57 5.57
C ARG A 62 8.99 -22.58 6.51
N THR A 63 8.87 -21.31 6.12
CA THR A 63 8.19 -20.30 6.95
C THR A 63 6.69 -20.56 7.07
N LEU A 64 6.05 -21.09 6.02
CA LEU A 64 4.62 -21.42 6.04
C LEU A 64 4.37 -22.64 6.92
N ALA A 65 5.21 -23.67 6.84
CA ALA A 65 5.09 -24.84 7.71
C ALA A 65 5.26 -24.45 9.19
N GLU A 66 6.24 -23.60 9.51
CA GLU A 66 6.43 -23.05 10.84
C GLU A 66 5.21 -22.23 11.30
N PHE A 67 4.65 -21.41 10.41
CA PHE A 67 3.44 -20.64 10.69
C PHE A 67 2.21 -21.53 10.93
N LEU A 68 2.02 -22.59 10.14
CA LEU A 68 0.93 -23.54 10.34
C LEU A 68 1.04 -24.26 11.68
N LEU A 69 2.25 -24.56 12.15
CA LEU A 69 2.46 -25.10 13.50
C LEU A 69 2.08 -24.10 14.58
N MET A 70 2.33 -22.80 14.39
CA MET A 70 1.86 -21.77 15.33
C MET A 70 0.33 -21.69 15.41
N LEU A 71 -0.38 -22.08 14.34
CA LEU A 71 -1.85 -22.07 14.31
C LEU A 71 -2.49 -23.24 15.07
N ASP A 72 -1.73 -24.26 15.48
CA ASP A 72 -2.26 -25.37 16.31
C ASP A 72 -2.72 -24.90 17.70
N ASP A 73 -2.09 -23.85 18.23
CA ASP A 73 -2.41 -23.30 19.56
C ASP A 73 -3.17 -21.96 19.51
N TYR A 74 -3.35 -21.38 18.31
CA TYR A 74 -4.03 -20.11 18.15
C TYR A 74 -5.54 -20.27 17.92
N GLU A 75 -6.35 -19.53 18.67
CA GLU A 75 -7.80 -19.49 18.48
C GLU A 75 -8.23 -18.15 17.84
N PRO A 76 -8.55 -18.13 16.53
CA PRO A 76 -8.96 -16.91 15.82
C PRO A 76 -10.29 -16.36 16.34
N LEU A 77 -10.52 -15.05 16.18
CA LEU A 77 -11.78 -14.39 16.53
C LEU A 77 -13.03 -15.00 15.83
N ILE A 78 -12.86 -15.51 14.61
CA ILE A 78 -13.87 -16.24 13.86
C ILE A 78 -13.80 -17.71 14.29
N PRO A 79 -14.86 -18.27 14.88
CA PRO A 79 -14.90 -19.68 15.29
C PRO A 79 -14.83 -20.65 14.11
N ASN A 80 -14.34 -21.88 14.38
CA ASN A 80 -14.17 -22.91 13.35
C ASN A 80 -15.48 -23.28 12.65
N GLU A 81 -16.60 -23.30 13.37
CA GLU A 81 -17.91 -23.67 12.84
C GLU A 81 -18.39 -22.69 11.76
N VAL A 82 -18.06 -21.41 11.91
CA VAL A 82 -18.37 -20.38 10.91
C VAL A 82 -17.55 -20.63 9.64
N THR A 83 -16.27 -20.93 9.81
CA THR A 83 -15.39 -21.24 8.68
C THR A 83 -15.82 -22.51 7.97
N ASP A 84 -16.20 -23.56 8.70
CA ASP A 84 -16.72 -24.81 8.15
C ASP A 84 -17.99 -24.59 7.32
N TYR A 85 -18.93 -23.78 7.82
CA TYR A 85 -20.13 -23.42 7.07
C TYR A 85 -19.80 -22.77 5.71
N TYR A 86 -18.85 -21.83 5.68
CA TYR A 86 -18.47 -21.19 4.42
C TYR A 86 -17.67 -22.10 3.48
N LEU A 87 -16.84 -23.00 4.03
CA LEU A 87 -16.13 -24.02 3.25
C LEU A 87 -17.11 -24.99 2.58
N GLN A 88 -18.07 -25.51 3.33
CA GLN A 88 -19.13 -26.37 2.79
C GLN A 88 -19.97 -25.67 1.73
N ARG A 89 -20.27 -24.39 1.92
CA ARG A 89 -21.01 -23.57 0.95
C ARG A 89 -20.28 -23.45 -0.40
N VAL A 90 -18.94 -23.43 -0.40
CA VAL A 90 -18.14 -23.42 -1.64
C VAL A 90 -17.85 -24.83 -2.17
N GLY A 91 -18.32 -25.87 -1.49
CA GLY A 91 -18.10 -27.28 -1.86
C GLY A 91 -16.72 -27.81 -1.50
N PHE A 92 -16.05 -27.20 -0.52
CA PHE A 92 -14.75 -27.66 -0.01
C PHE A 92 -14.93 -28.18 1.41
N ASP A 93 -14.43 -29.38 1.68
CA ASP A 93 -14.37 -29.92 3.03
C ASP A 93 -12.91 -30.06 3.47
N CYS A 94 -12.64 -29.71 4.71
CA CYS A 94 -11.30 -29.67 5.26
C CYS A 94 -11.31 -30.19 6.68
N GLU A 95 -10.57 -31.25 6.94
CA GLU A 95 -10.45 -31.81 8.30
C GLU A 95 -9.33 -31.14 9.11
N ASP A 96 -8.33 -30.55 8.44
CA ASP A 96 -7.18 -29.91 9.10
C ASP A 96 -7.59 -28.58 9.75
N VAL A 97 -7.62 -28.57 11.09
CA VAL A 97 -7.97 -27.40 11.90
C VAL A 97 -7.04 -26.22 11.63
N ARG A 98 -5.75 -26.45 11.30
CA ARG A 98 -4.80 -25.38 11.01
C ARG A 98 -5.17 -24.62 9.75
N LEU A 99 -5.70 -25.31 8.74
CA LEU A 99 -6.16 -24.68 7.50
C LEU A 99 -7.42 -23.85 7.74
N LYS A 100 -8.35 -24.34 8.58
CA LYS A 100 -9.52 -23.57 9.01
C LYS A 100 -9.10 -22.28 9.73
N ARG A 101 -8.13 -22.38 10.64
CA ARG A 101 -7.60 -21.24 11.38
C ARG A 101 -6.80 -20.27 10.52
N LEU A 102 -6.02 -20.78 9.56
CA LEU A 102 -5.31 -19.98 8.57
C LEU A 102 -6.28 -19.12 7.77
N LEU A 103 -7.34 -19.74 7.23
CA LEU A 103 -8.36 -19.04 6.46
C LEU A 103 -9.08 -17.99 7.31
N SER A 104 -9.41 -18.35 8.56
CA SER A 104 -10.05 -17.45 9.53
C SER A 104 -9.17 -16.22 9.83
N LEU A 105 -7.87 -16.43 10.05
CA LEU A 105 -6.91 -15.35 10.30
C LEU A 105 -6.72 -14.46 9.06
N ALA A 106 -6.65 -15.07 7.87
CA ALA A 106 -6.54 -14.32 6.62
C ALA A 106 -7.75 -13.41 6.40
N ALA A 107 -8.96 -13.91 6.65
CA ALA A 107 -10.19 -13.12 6.57
C ALA A 107 -10.22 -11.98 7.62
N GLN A 108 -9.78 -12.26 8.85
CA GLN A 108 -9.69 -11.23 9.90
C GLN A 108 -8.70 -10.13 9.53
N LYS A 109 -7.52 -10.51 9.02
CA LYS A 109 -6.53 -9.55 8.53
C LYS A 109 -7.13 -8.71 7.42
N PHE A 110 -7.75 -9.34 6.43
CA PHE A 110 -8.36 -8.65 5.29
C PHE A 110 -9.40 -7.60 5.72
N VAL A 111 -10.32 -7.97 6.63
CA VAL A 111 -11.31 -7.01 7.16
C VAL A 111 -10.64 -5.93 8.01
N SER A 112 -9.58 -6.26 8.75
CA SER A 112 -8.83 -5.28 9.57
C SER A 112 -8.11 -4.25 8.70
N ASP A 113 -7.53 -4.67 7.57
CA ASP A 113 -6.87 -3.78 6.63
C ASP A 113 -7.89 -2.80 6.01
N ILE A 114 -9.04 -3.29 5.55
CA ILE A 114 -10.14 -2.42 5.04
C ILE A 114 -10.64 -1.46 6.13
N ALA A 115 -10.81 -1.93 7.37
CA ALA A 115 -11.28 -1.10 8.47
C ALA A 115 -10.25 -0.01 8.84
N ALA A 116 -8.95 -0.31 8.76
CA ALA A 116 -7.89 0.66 8.98
C ALA A 116 -7.91 1.76 7.91
N ASP A 117 -8.10 1.41 6.64
CA ASP A 117 -8.19 2.37 5.54
C ASP A 117 -9.44 3.24 5.67
N ALA A 118 -10.60 2.62 5.92
CA ALA A 118 -11.84 3.35 6.14
C ALA A 118 -11.77 4.29 7.37
N TYR A 119 -11.06 3.89 8.42
CA TYR A 119 -10.81 4.76 9.58
C TYR A 119 -10.01 6.01 9.22
N GLN A 120 -9.04 5.91 8.28
CA GLN A 120 -8.29 7.07 7.80
C GLN A 120 -9.21 8.06 7.08
N HIS A 121 -10.10 7.58 6.19
CA HIS A 121 -11.10 8.43 5.54
C HIS A 121 -12.04 9.09 6.57
N ALA A 122 -12.52 8.33 7.55
CA ALA A 122 -13.40 8.84 8.59
C ALA A 122 -12.73 9.94 9.42
N ARG A 123 -11.45 9.75 9.75
CA ARG A 123 -10.64 10.70 10.52
C ARG A 123 -10.36 11.98 9.74
N ILE A 124 -10.02 11.87 8.45
CA ILE A 124 -9.79 13.05 7.59
C ILE A 124 -11.09 13.85 7.45
N ARG A 125 -12.23 13.20 7.22
CA ARG A 125 -13.53 13.87 7.17
C ARG A 125 -13.87 14.55 8.48
N ALA A 126 -13.72 13.87 9.62
CA ALA A 126 -14.02 14.45 10.93
C ALA A 126 -13.14 15.68 11.22
N ASN A 127 -11.86 15.65 10.84
CA ASN A 127 -10.95 16.77 10.96
C ASN A 127 -11.26 17.93 9.98
N ALA A 128 -11.80 17.62 8.80
CA ALA A 128 -12.23 18.62 7.82
C ALA A 128 -13.56 19.29 8.20
N ALA A 129 -14.50 18.54 8.79
CA ALA A 129 -15.78 19.06 9.28
C ALA A 129 -15.61 19.82 10.61
N GLY A 130 -14.66 19.43 11.45
CA GLY A 130 -14.29 20.10 12.69
C GLY A 130 -13.39 21.31 12.48
N GLY A 131 -13.77 22.18 11.54
CA GLY A 131 -13.05 23.39 11.14
C GLY A 131 -12.36 24.05 12.33
N ARG A 132 -11.05 23.85 12.42
CA ARG A 132 -10.18 24.74 13.17
C ARG A 132 -10.40 26.12 12.57
N VAL A 133 -11.12 26.97 13.30
CA VAL A 133 -10.79 28.40 13.42
C VAL A 133 -9.32 28.44 13.79
N ARG A 134 -8.45 28.31 12.79
CA ARG A 134 -7.03 28.54 12.91
C ARG A 134 -6.91 30.04 13.09
N ALA A 135 -6.86 30.46 14.35
CA ALA A 135 -6.56 31.82 14.74
C ALA A 135 -5.39 32.32 13.90
N GLN A 136 -5.71 33.25 13.01
CA GLN A 136 -4.77 33.91 12.13
C GLN A 136 -3.96 34.90 12.99
N PRO A 137 -2.63 34.82 13.05
CA PRO A 137 -1.86 35.88 13.68
C PRO A 137 -1.75 37.03 12.67
N GLY A 138 -2.72 37.96 12.74
CA GLY A 138 -2.65 39.26 12.08
C GLY A 138 -1.85 40.26 12.94
N PRO A 139 -1.10 41.20 12.35
CA PRO A 139 -0.18 42.06 13.08
C PRO A 139 -0.91 43.29 13.62
N SER A 140 -1.13 43.39 14.93
CA SER A 140 -1.52 44.66 15.55
C SER A 140 -1.10 44.73 17.02
N SER A 141 -0.13 45.59 17.27
CA SER A 141 0.06 46.39 18.48
C SER A 141 0.12 45.68 19.83
N ALA A 142 1.36 45.58 20.32
CA ALA A 142 1.68 45.59 21.73
C ALA A 142 0.83 46.64 22.50
N ARG A 143 -0.05 46.17 23.38
CA ARG A 143 -0.58 46.95 24.50
C ARG A 143 -0.42 46.10 25.76
N VAL A 144 0.49 46.59 26.57
CA VAL A 144 0.86 46.18 27.91
C VAL A 144 -0.36 46.23 28.84
N GLY A 145 -0.58 45.12 29.57
CA GLY A 145 -1.09 45.02 30.95
C GLY A 145 -2.49 45.54 31.29
N LEU A 146 -3.38 44.66 31.76
CA LEU A 146 -4.12 44.87 33.01
C LEU A 146 -4.78 43.55 33.50
N HIS A 147 -4.87 43.42 34.83
CA HIS A 147 -5.41 42.31 35.62
C HIS A 147 -6.75 41.73 35.13
N SER A 148 -6.83 40.40 35.08
CA SER A 148 -8.09 39.66 35.25
C SER A 148 -7.86 38.52 36.25
N TYR A 149 -8.37 38.70 37.45
CA TYR A 149 -8.58 37.64 38.42
C TYR A 149 -9.87 36.91 38.03
N ILE A 150 -9.85 35.58 38.09
CA ILE A 150 -11.00 34.70 37.85
C ILE A 150 -11.39 34.58 36.37
N THR A 151 -11.01 33.47 35.74
CA THR A 151 -11.92 32.47 35.12
C THR A 151 -11.09 31.53 34.24
N GLY A 152 -11.16 30.24 34.56
CA GLY A 152 -10.85 29.05 33.74
C GLY A 152 -9.87 29.19 32.58
N THR A 153 -8.72 28.53 32.73
CA THR A 153 -7.97 27.95 31.61
C THR A 153 -8.89 27.05 30.78
N PHE A 154 -9.57 27.60 29.78
CA PHE A 154 -10.26 26.78 28.79
C PHE A 154 -9.20 26.02 28.01
N ASN A 155 -9.08 24.73 28.29
CA ASN A 155 -8.21 23.80 27.58
C ASN A 155 -8.77 23.61 26.15
N LEU A 156 -8.17 24.29 25.17
CA LEU A 156 -8.52 24.19 23.76
C LEU A 156 -8.22 22.81 23.14
N ASN A 157 -7.65 21.88 23.92
CA ASN A 157 -7.48 20.48 23.52
C ASN A 157 -8.69 19.59 23.86
N ALA A 158 -9.58 20.01 24.78
CA ALA A 158 -10.71 19.18 25.23
C ALA A 158 -11.92 19.17 24.26
N VAL A 159 -11.86 19.95 23.18
CA VAL A 159 -12.92 20.01 22.15
C VAL A 159 -12.65 18.98 21.03
N GLN A 160 -11.39 18.59 20.80
CA GLN A 160 -11.06 17.54 19.81
C GLN A 160 -11.46 16.15 20.27
N ASP A 161 -11.38 15.87 21.57
CA ASP A 161 -11.69 14.54 22.13
C ASP A 161 -13.19 14.18 22.12
N LYS A 162 -14.08 15.12 21.77
CA LYS A 162 -15.54 14.89 21.82
C LYS A 162 -16.16 14.48 20.48
N THR A 163 -15.46 14.66 19.36
CA THR A 163 -15.97 14.20 18.07
C THR A 163 -15.70 12.70 17.94
N LYS A 164 -16.68 11.87 18.34
CA LYS A 164 -16.60 10.43 18.14
C LYS A 164 -16.50 10.12 16.64
N THR A 165 -15.42 9.46 16.24
CA THR A 165 -15.29 8.97 14.86
C THR A 165 -16.40 7.96 14.58
N THR A 166 -17.19 8.22 13.55
CA THR A 166 -18.26 7.31 13.11
C THR A 166 -17.93 6.85 11.70
N LEU A 167 -17.99 5.54 11.46
CA LEU A 167 -17.76 4.93 10.16
C LEU A 167 -19.00 5.17 9.28
N MET A 168 -18.87 6.02 8.26
CA MET A 168 -19.96 6.33 7.34
C MET A 168 -19.80 5.59 6.01
N MET A 169 -20.88 5.58 5.21
CA MET A 169 -20.88 4.89 3.92
C MET A 169 -19.85 5.49 2.96
N GLU A 170 -19.58 6.79 3.05
CA GLU A 170 -18.62 7.45 2.17
C GLU A 170 -17.18 7.00 2.47
N ASP A 171 -16.85 6.72 3.74
CA ASP A 171 -15.53 6.21 4.14
C ASP A 171 -15.30 4.80 3.60
N LEU A 172 -16.31 3.95 3.79
CA LEU A 172 -16.24 2.57 3.40
C LEU A 172 -16.22 2.44 1.87
N SER A 173 -17.04 3.21 1.16
CA SER A 173 -17.05 3.23 -0.30
C SER A 173 -15.72 3.74 -0.87
N ALA A 174 -15.08 4.73 -0.24
CA ALA A 174 -13.74 5.19 -0.64
C ALA A 174 -12.70 4.09 -0.44
N ALA A 175 -12.63 3.49 0.76
CA ALA A 175 -11.69 2.40 1.04
C ALA A 175 -11.88 1.23 0.08
N LEU A 176 -13.12 0.73 -0.08
CA LEU A 176 -13.44 -0.39 -0.96
C LEU A 176 -13.09 -0.12 -2.43
N SER A 177 -13.14 1.13 -2.89
CA SER A 177 -12.79 1.49 -4.26
C SER A 177 -11.31 1.25 -4.57
N GLU A 178 -10.43 1.34 -3.57
CA GLU A 178 -8.99 1.04 -3.70
C GLU A 178 -8.75 -0.47 -3.88
N TYR A 179 -9.64 -1.30 -3.32
CA TYR A 179 -9.66 -2.75 -3.51
C TYR A 179 -10.44 -3.19 -4.77
N GLY A 180 -10.93 -2.24 -5.59
CA GLY A 180 -11.69 -2.53 -6.81
C GLY A 180 -13.16 -2.88 -6.60
N ILE A 181 -13.70 -2.66 -5.39
CA ILE A 181 -15.08 -2.96 -5.04
C ILE A 181 -15.93 -1.69 -5.13
N THR A 182 -16.96 -1.69 -5.98
CA THR A 182 -17.86 -0.54 -6.14
C THR A 182 -19.09 -0.67 -5.21
N SER A 183 -19.11 0.12 -4.13
CA SER A 183 -20.29 0.24 -3.26
C SER A 183 -21.00 1.58 -3.52
N ARG A 184 -22.17 1.53 -4.18
CA ARG A 184 -23.02 2.70 -4.45
C ARG A 184 -24.27 2.66 -3.59
N LYS A 185 -24.41 3.62 -2.69
CA LYS A 185 -25.65 3.88 -1.97
C LYS A 185 -26.32 5.11 -2.61
N PRO A 186 -27.55 5.00 -3.16
CA PRO A 186 -28.30 6.18 -3.56
C PRO A 186 -28.73 6.98 -2.32
N GLU A 187 -28.63 8.30 -2.39
CA GLU A 187 -29.01 9.20 -1.29
C GLU A 187 -30.54 9.21 -1.06
N PHE A 188 -31.31 8.96 -2.11
CA PHE A 188 -32.77 8.86 -2.07
C PHE A 188 -33.27 7.91 -3.17
N TYR A 189 -34.43 7.31 -2.95
CA TYR A 189 -35.17 6.58 -3.98
C TYR A 189 -36.13 7.56 -4.65
N MET A 190 -36.04 7.72 -5.97
CA MET A 190 -37.07 8.34 -6.81
C MET A 190 -37.84 7.25 -7.54
#